data_AF-A0A7M3TDI2-F1
#
_entry.id   AF-A0A7M3TDI2-F1
#
_cell.length_a   1.000
_cell.length_b   1.000
_cell.length_c   1.000
_cell.angle_alpha   90.00
_cell.angle_beta   90.00
_cell.angle_gamma   90.00
#
_symmetry.space_group_name_H-M   'P 1'
#
loop_
_entity.id
_entity.type
_entity.pdbx_description
1 polymer ?
#
loop_
_entity_poly.entity_id
_entity_poly.type
_entity_poly.pdbx_seq_one_letter_code
_entity_poly.pdbx_strand_id
1 'polypeptide(L)'
;MIQMRIKTITALTLSLISTVAFADCKLEDVTSGWTGKITFKCDKDTNLETNPISFKLSDGKVGSVWGIGNHTLTEASNGTVSITSKQWSGQPTIAKAGQSVSFSFSPSKPVFNVVNFHVGNGGTVDPVEPTDPVEPTNPTDPVEPTDPVEPTNPSGDYQTYSAGTQYKSGDIVSSNGKLYQCKSGVGAWCSSSAAWAYAPGSGTAWETAWDVYNPTDPVNPTDPVDPADPTEPTDPVDPTPTPGDTYTTTQAALDAKEEELTSGPVMSEVKKSIVTRDNSVVEAVSANNPNNPENVKRVESIISEADWDYMFPKRSPEYTYENFLKAVAKFPAFCGTYTDGRDSDAICRKSLATMFAHFTQETGGHTAHWDVPEWRQGLVHVREMGWDENMRGGYNGECNPDVWQGQTWPCGTFENGDYKSYFGRGAKQLSYNYNYGPFSQAIYGDVRTLLDKPELVADTWLNLASAVFFFVYPQPPKPSMLHVIDGTWQPNERDISNGLTPGFGVTTQIINGGVECGGSVEVAQSINRIDYYDNFAKQLGVTIPNDEVLGCKGMKQFDAEGAGATKIYWEQDFGYNANNPGGKTYACKLVGYQTPYSAFTPGDYTKCVKAHFPDIIIEK
;
A
#
# COMPACT_ATOMS: atom_id res chain seq x y z
N MET A 1 51.39 43.40 29.37
CA MET A 1 51.05 44.02 28.08
C MET A 1 51.79 43.26 27.00
N ILE A 2 51.05 42.64 26.05
CA ILE A 2 51.30 42.61 24.60
C ILE A 2 52.77 42.48 24.16
N GLN A 3 53.14 41.43 23.43
CA GLN A 3 53.36 41.52 21.97
C GLN A 3 53.76 40.16 21.33
N MET A 4 53.10 39.89 20.20
CA MET A 4 53.39 38.84 19.22
C MET A 4 54.85 38.83 18.74
N ARG A 5 55.36 37.65 18.34
CA ARG A 5 56.05 37.46 17.05
C ARG A 5 56.13 35.99 16.63
N ILE A 6 55.70 35.77 15.39
CA ILE A 6 55.66 34.54 14.59
C ILE A 6 57.08 34.11 14.17
N LYS A 7 57.34 32.80 14.11
CA LYS A 7 58.17 32.14 13.07
C LYS A 7 57.99 30.60 13.07
N THR A 8 57.26 30.17 12.05
CA THR A 8 57.35 28.96 11.20
C THR A 8 58.49 27.97 11.45
N ILE A 9 58.17 26.66 11.48
CA ILE A 9 58.77 25.60 10.63
C ILE A 9 57.79 24.42 10.57
N THR A 10 57.59 23.98 9.34
CA THR A 10 56.69 22.98 8.78
C THR A 10 57.10 21.54 9.14
N ALA A 11 56.13 20.67 9.44
CA ALA A 11 56.26 19.23 9.22
C ALA A 11 54.87 18.68 8.83
N LEU A 12 54.76 18.24 7.57
CA LEU A 12 53.61 17.53 7.01
C LEU A 12 53.39 16.22 7.78
N THR A 13 52.15 15.98 8.22
CA THR A 13 51.63 14.62 8.47
C THR A 13 50.44 14.38 7.56
N LEU A 14 50.69 13.57 6.51
CA LEU A 14 49.73 13.09 5.52
C LEU A 14 48.67 12.24 6.22
N SER A 15 47.42 12.69 6.21
CA SER A 15 46.27 11.94 6.73
C SER A 15 45.77 10.99 5.64
N LEU A 16 45.85 9.67 5.87
CA LEU A 16 45.17 8.66 5.05
C LEU A 16 43.67 8.71 5.38
N ILE A 17 42.90 9.33 4.49
CA ILE A 17 41.45 9.32 4.49
C ILE A 17 41.00 7.94 4.00
N SER A 18 40.40 7.13 4.87
CA SER A 18 39.59 5.99 4.43
C SER A 18 38.33 6.54 3.77
N THR A 19 38.34 6.63 2.44
CA THR A 19 37.16 6.98 1.65
C THR A 19 36.16 5.83 1.77
N VAL A 20 35.09 6.04 2.54
CA VAL A 20 33.83 5.34 2.28
C VAL A 20 33.45 5.71 0.85
N ALA A 21 33.77 4.85 -0.12
CA ALA A 21 33.38 5.07 -1.49
C ALA A 21 31.85 5.15 -1.52
N PHE A 22 31.29 6.32 -1.82
CA PHE A 22 29.86 6.46 -2.10
C PHE A 22 29.51 5.73 -3.40
N ALA A 23 28.23 5.44 -3.65
CA ALA A 23 27.83 4.91 -4.96
C ALA A 23 28.04 5.97 -6.03
N ASP A 24 28.70 5.62 -7.12
CA ASP A 24 28.85 6.50 -8.27
C ASP A 24 27.60 6.34 -9.15
N CYS A 25 26.63 7.23 -8.93
CA CYS A 25 25.38 7.28 -9.68
C CYS A 25 25.47 8.33 -10.79
N LYS A 26 25.45 7.88 -12.04
CA LYS A 26 25.62 8.73 -13.23
C LYS A 26 24.29 9.02 -13.90
N LEU A 27 24.11 10.28 -14.28
CA LEU A 27 23.00 10.71 -15.11
C LEU A 27 23.14 10.12 -16.52
N GLU A 28 22.13 9.39 -16.98
CA GLU A 28 22.10 8.76 -18.31
C GLU A 28 21.31 9.59 -19.31
N ASP A 29 20.16 10.13 -18.91
CA ASP A 29 19.29 10.91 -19.80
C ASP A 29 18.46 11.94 -19.04
N VAL A 30 18.13 13.04 -19.73
CA VAL A 30 17.21 14.09 -19.26
C VAL A 30 16.26 14.48 -20.38
N THR A 31 14.97 14.30 -20.15
CA THR A 31 13.92 14.80 -21.05
C THR A 31 13.37 16.12 -20.53
N SER A 32 13.36 17.17 -21.35
CA SER A 32 12.74 18.47 -21.06
C SER A 32 11.31 18.57 -21.61
N GLY A 33 10.43 19.29 -20.92
CA GLY A 33 9.05 19.54 -21.34
C GLY A 33 8.19 19.98 -20.15
N TRP A 34 6.87 20.07 -20.31
CA TRP A 34 5.95 20.30 -19.18
C TRP A 34 5.90 19.12 -18.19
N THR A 35 6.50 17.99 -18.59
CA THR A 35 6.96 16.91 -17.73
C THR A 35 8.44 16.71 -17.98
N GLY A 36 9.26 16.90 -16.95
CA GLY A 36 10.68 16.56 -16.96
C GLY A 36 10.89 15.09 -16.57
N LYS A 37 11.90 14.43 -17.13
CA LYS A 37 12.30 13.08 -16.74
C LYS A 37 13.81 13.00 -16.55
N ILE A 38 14.26 12.43 -15.46
CA ILE A 38 15.67 12.09 -15.19
C ILE A 38 15.81 10.57 -15.19
N THR A 39 16.82 10.07 -15.89
CA THR A 39 17.26 8.67 -15.81
C THR A 39 18.70 8.63 -15.36
N PHE A 40 19.01 7.79 -14.38
CA PHE A 40 20.36 7.63 -13.84
C PHE A 40 20.64 6.18 -13.47
N LYS A 41 21.91 5.83 -13.27
CA LYS A 41 22.34 4.47 -12.98
C LYS A 41 23.47 4.48 -11.96
N CYS A 42 23.39 3.59 -10.97
CA CYS A 42 24.40 3.45 -9.93
C CYS A 42 25.28 2.21 -10.16
N ASP A 43 26.55 2.31 -9.81
CA ASP A 43 27.52 1.21 -9.88
C ASP A 43 27.34 0.15 -8.79
N LYS A 44 26.59 0.47 -7.72
CA LYS A 44 26.20 -0.45 -6.65
C LYS A 44 24.78 -0.20 -6.14
N ASP A 45 24.26 -1.18 -5.41
CA ASP A 45 22.96 -1.07 -4.72
C ASP A 45 22.96 0.15 -3.81
N THR A 46 22.11 1.13 -4.12
CA THR A 46 22.09 2.44 -3.46
C THR A 46 20.75 2.69 -2.83
N ASN A 47 20.74 2.87 -1.51
CA ASN A 47 19.54 3.20 -0.76
C ASN A 47 19.21 4.69 -0.92
N LEU A 48 18.13 5.00 -1.63
CA LEU A 48 17.69 6.37 -1.93
C LEU A 48 16.97 7.07 -0.77
N GLU A 49 16.70 6.37 0.34
CA GLU A 49 16.21 6.99 1.57
C GLU A 49 17.35 7.70 2.32
N THR A 50 18.53 7.06 2.34
CA THR A 50 19.72 7.56 3.04
C THR A 50 20.71 8.27 2.11
N ASN A 51 20.57 8.10 0.79
CA ASN A 51 21.36 8.77 -0.23
C ASN A 51 20.43 9.57 -1.15
N PRO A 52 20.13 10.84 -0.82
CA PRO A 52 19.17 11.63 -1.57
C PRO A 52 19.66 11.91 -2.99
N ILE A 53 18.74 11.88 -3.94
CA ILE A 53 18.98 12.38 -5.29
C ILE A 53 18.92 13.90 -5.22
N SER A 54 20.00 14.58 -5.59
CA SER A 54 20.09 16.03 -5.55
C SER A 54 20.40 16.58 -6.93
N PHE A 55 19.67 17.60 -7.37
CA PHE A 55 19.90 18.28 -8.64
C PHE A 55 19.28 19.69 -8.62
N LYS A 56 19.60 20.51 -9.62
CA LYS A 56 19.00 21.84 -9.81
C LYS A 56 18.59 22.03 -11.27
N LEU A 57 17.50 22.75 -11.49
CA LEU A 57 17.13 23.20 -12.84
C LEU A 57 17.90 24.47 -13.19
N SER A 58 18.38 24.57 -14.44
CA SER A 58 19.04 25.79 -14.94
C SER A 58 18.10 27.00 -14.96
N ASP A 59 16.81 26.74 -15.17
CA ASP A 59 15.73 27.72 -15.09
C ASP A 59 14.42 27.02 -14.66
N GLY A 60 13.61 27.68 -13.84
CA GLY A 60 12.39 27.13 -13.26
C GLY A 60 12.59 26.38 -11.93
N LYS A 61 11.48 25.93 -11.36
CA LYS A 61 11.42 25.16 -10.09
C LYS A 61 10.85 23.78 -10.33
N VAL A 62 11.13 22.84 -9.43
CA VAL A 62 10.52 21.51 -9.42
C VAL A 62 9.29 21.55 -8.51
N GLY A 63 8.12 21.24 -9.07
CA GLY A 63 6.85 21.17 -8.34
C GLY A 63 6.63 19.81 -7.69
N SER A 64 6.22 18.82 -8.49
CA SER A 64 5.99 17.45 -8.05
C SER A 64 7.00 16.48 -8.68
N VAL A 65 7.21 15.33 -8.04
CA VAL A 65 8.02 14.21 -8.53
C VAL A 65 7.15 12.95 -8.55
N TRP A 66 7.35 12.06 -9.51
CA TRP A 66 6.66 10.77 -9.59
C TRP A 66 7.51 9.71 -10.29
N GLY A 67 7.10 8.45 -10.19
CA GLY A 67 7.85 7.32 -10.77
C GLY A 67 9.03 6.83 -9.92
N ILE A 68 9.16 7.29 -8.67
CA ILE A 68 10.26 6.88 -7.76
C ILE A 68 9.79 6.65 -6.33
N GLY A 69 8.93 5.63 -6.16
CA GLY A 69 8.39 5.24 -4.85
C GLY A 69 7.67 6.39 -4.12
N ASN A 70 7.38 6.15 -2.84
CA ASN A 70 7.03 7.23 -1.91
C ASN A 70 8.27 8.09 -1.70
N HIS A 71 8.15 9.42 -1.73
CA HIS A 71 9.33 10.28 -1.70
C HIS A 71 9.10 11.55 -0.89
N THR A 72 10.20 12.13 -0.43
CA THR A 72 10.21 13.46 0.19
C THR A 72 11.02 14.38 -0.70
N LEU A 73 10.40 15.49 -1.10
CA LEU A 73 10.99 16.53 -1.91
C LEU A 73 11.33 17.73 -1.01
N THR A 74 12.58 18.18 -1.04
CA THR A 74 13.00 19.42 -0.36
C THR A 74 13.74 20.32 -1.33
N GLU A 75 13.40 21.61 -1.36
CA GLU A 75 14.13 22.62 -2.15
C GLU A 75 14.91 23.54 -1.19
N ALA A 76 16.22 23.61 -1.38
CA ALA A 76 17.09 24.53 -0.65
C ALA A 76 16.97 25.97 -1.21
N SER A 77 17.37 26.97 -0.42
CA SER A 77 17.29 28.39 -0.82
C SER A 77 18.11 28.75 -2.06
N ASN A 78 19.10 27.93 -2.41
CA ASN A 78 19.91 28.07 -3.62
C ASN A 78 19.27 27.42 -4.87
N GLY A 79 18.07 26.83 -4.74
CA GLY A 79 17.33 26.15 -5.80
C GLY A 79 17.75 24.71 -6.06
N THR A 80 18.59 24.11 -5.21
CA THR A 80 18.88 22.68 -5.26
C THR A 80 17.72 21.89 -4.68
N VAL A 81 17.28 20.90 -5.43
CA VAL A 81 16.20 19.98 -5.10
C VAL A 81 16.82 18.68 -4.64
N SER A 82 16.39 18.18 -3.48
CA SER A 82 16.80 16.88 -2.93
C SER A 82 15.58 15.98 -2.75
N ILE A 83 15.71 14.72 -3.16
CA ILE A 83 14.66 13.71 -3.13
C ILE A 83 15.17 12.49 -2.36
N THR A 84 14.49 12.11 -1.28
CA THR A 84 14.66 10.79 -0.64
C THR A 84 13.48 9.91 -1.00
N SER A 85 13.69 8.59 -1.18
CA SER A 85 12.62 7.67 -1.60
C SER A 85 12.55 6.38 -0.77
N LYS A 86 11.31 5.96 -0.46
CA LYS A 86 10.92 4.68 0.15
C LYS A 86 9.87 3.98 -0.70
N GLN A 87 9.77 2.67 -0.59
CA GLN A 87 8.67 1.90 -1.14
C GLN A 87 7.38 2.16 -0.35
N TRP A 88 6.23 1.86 -0.97
CA TRP A 88 4.92 2.00 -0.32
C TRP A 88 4.77 1.11 0.92
N SER A 89 5.50 0.00 0.96
CA SER A 89 5.62 -0.93 2.10
C SER A 89 6.41 -0.36 3.29
N GLY A 90 6.97 0.85 3.18
CA GLY A 90 7.82 1.48 4.19
C GLY A 90 9.30 1.06 4.14
N GLN A 91 9.67 0.14 3.24
CA GLN A 91 11.05 -0.26 3.01
C GLN A 91 11.82 0.77 2.16
N PRO A 92 13.15 0.87 2.27
CA PRO A 92 13.91 1.84 1.48
C PRO A 92 13.90 1.53 -0.03
N THR A 93 13.82 2.55 -0.88
CA THR A 93 13.96 2.35 -2.34
C THR A 93 15.42 2.10 -2.69
N ILE A 94 15.74 0.93 -3.24
CA ILE A 94 17.11 0.56 -3.65
C ILE A 94 17.27 0.74 -5.16
N ALA A 95 18.11 1.67 -5.59
CA ALA A 95 18.61 1.72 -6.95
C ALA A 95 19.63 0.58 -7.13
N LYS A 96 19.25 -0.46 -7.86
CA LYS A 96 20.06 -1.67 -8.03
C LYS A 96 21.30 -1.41 -8.89
N ALA A 97 22.41 -2.02 -8.49
CA ALA A 97 23.68 -1.94 -9.21
C ALA A 97 23.47 -2.29 -10.69
N GLY A 98 23.91 -1.41 -11.59
CA GLY A 98 23.85 -1.69 -13.02
C GLY A 98 22.48 -1.45 -13.69
N GLN A 99 21.42 -1.08 -12.94
CA GLN A 99 20.09 -0.84 -13.49
C GLN A 99 19.78 0.66 -13.62
N SER A 100 19.16 1.05 -14.73
CA SER A 100 18.68 2.41 -14.94
C SER A 100 17.43 2.67 -14.09
N VAL A 101 17.44 3.78 -13.36
CA VAL A 101 16.33 4.28 -12.56
C VAL A 101 15.84 5.57 -13.20
N SER A 102 14.56 5.66 -13.48
CA SER A 102 13.94 6.88 -14.02
C SER A 102 12.91 7.44 -13.05
N PHE A 103 12.83 8.76 -12.98
CA PHE A 103 11.73 9.46 -12.35
C PHE A 103 11.34 10.69 -13.14
N SER A 104 10.09 11.09 -13.00
CA SER A 104 9.53 12.26 -13.66
C SER A 104 9.23 13.35 -12.65
N PHE A 105 9.17 14.59 -13.12
CA PHE A 105 8.86 15.75 -12.29
C PHE A 105 8.16 16.84 -13.09
N SER A 106 7.45 17.73 -12.40
CA SER A 106 6.78 18.88 -13.00
C SER A 106 7.67 20.11 -12.87
N PRO A 107 8.25 20.64 -13.95
CA PRO A 107 9.01 21.87 -13.92
C PRO A 107 8.07 23.07 -14.11
N SER A 108 8.37 24.19 -13.46
CA SER A 108 7.60 25.44 -13.63
C SER A 108 7.76 26.09 -15.01
N LYS A 109 8.68 25.57 -15.84
CA LYS A 109 8.97 26.00 -17.20
C LYS A 109 9.31 24.77 -18.06
N PRO A 110 8.92 24.72 -19.34
CA PRO A 110 9.12 23.54 -20.18
C PRO A 110 10.54 23.41 -20.77
N VAL A 111 11.36 24.46 -20.66
CA VAL A 111 12.74 24.50 -21.19
C VAL A 111 13.69 24.71 -20.02
N PHE A 112 14.50 23.69 -19.72
CA PHE A 112 15.48 23.67 -18.64
C PHE A 112 16.56 22.63 -18.93
N ASN A 113 17.69 22.74 -18.23
CA ASN A 113 18.70 21.69 -18.10
C ASN A 113 18.79 21.25 -16.63
N VAL A 114 19.22 20.02 -16.38
CA VAL A 114 19.56 19.52 -15.05
C VAL A 114 21.04 19.77 -14.79
N VAL A 115 21.35 20.45 -13.70
CA VAL A 115 22.73 20.74 -13.26
C VAL A 115 22.96 20.22 -11.85
N ASN A 116 24.22 19.94 -11.51
CA ASN A 116 24.65 19.44 -10.19
C ASN A 116 23.90 18.18 -9.73
N PHE A 117 23.64 17.24 -10.66
CA PHE A 117 23.05 15.95 -10.33
C PHE A 117 24.04 15.09 -9.53
N HIS A 118 23.63 14.61 -8.36
CA HIS A 118 24.34 13.58 -7.60
C HIS A 118 23.38 12.77 -6.74
N VAL A 119 23.80 11.60 -6.26
CA VAL A 119 23.05 10.76 -5.33
C VAL A 119 23.92 10.49 -4.10
N GLY A 120 23.44 10.87 -2.91
CA GLY A 120 24.20 10.75 -1.65
C GLY A 120 24.53 12.09 -0.98
N ASN A 121 24.93 12.02 0.29
CA ASN A 121 25.12 13.18 1.16
C ASN A 121 26.51 13.84 1.01
N GLY A 122 26.96 14.01 -0.24
CA GLY A 122 28.21 14.71 -0.56
C GLY A 122 27.97 16.20 -0.71
N GLY A 123 28.60 17.02 0.13
CA GLY A 123 28.76 18.44 -0.14
C GLY A 123 29.54 18.65 -1.45
N THR A 124 29.29 19.79 -2.09
CA THR A 124 29.99 20.24 -3.30
C THR A 124 31.51 20.08 -3.14
N VAL A 125 32.10 19.15 -3.88
CA VAL A 125 33.52 19.23 -4.23
C VAL A 125 33.61 20.02 -5.52
N ASP A 126 34.10 21.25 -5.42
CA ASP A 126 34.53 22.01 -6.59
C ASP A 126 35.60 21.20 -7.37
N PRO A 127 35.72 21.37 -8.69
CA PRO A 127 36.69 20.64 -9.48
C PRO A 127 38.10 21.01 -9.00
N VAL A 128 38.87 20.03 -8.52
CA VAL A 128 40.30 20.23 -8.23
C VAL A 128 41.07 20.03 -9.53
N GLU A 129 41.84 21.04 -9.92
CA GLU A 129 42.82 21.01 -11.02
C GLU A 129 43.82 19.84 -10.83
N PRO A 130 44.31 19.21 -11.91
CA PRO A 130 45.10 17.99 -11.77
C PRO A 130 46.52 18.32 -11.29
N THR A 131 47.02 17.54 -10.33
CA THR A 131 48.46 17.45 -10.06
C THR A 131 48.92 15.99 -10.06
N ASP A 132 50.06 15.77 -10.71
CA ASP A 132 50.66 14.50 -11.12
C ASP A 132 51.03 13.52 -9.99
N PRO A 133 51.18 12.21 -10.30
CA PRO A 133 51.22 11.14 -9.31
C PRO A 133 52.63 10.86 -8.79
N VAL A 134 52.74 10.34 -7.57
CA VAL A 134 53.96 9.66 -7.08
C VAL A 134 53.61 8.37 -6.31
N GLU A 135 54.41 7.34 -6.57
CA GLU A 135 54.34 5.92 -6.15
C GLU A 135 54.43 5.63 -4.65
N PRO A 136 54.01 4.41 -4.21
CA PRO A 136 53.84 4.06 -2.81
C PRO A 136 55.00 3.24 -2.22
N THR A 137 55.15 3.23 -0.89
CA THR A 137 55.81 2.13 -0.17
C THR A 137 55.14 1.83 1.18
N ASN A 138 55.33 0.58 1.60
CA ASN A 138 54.59 -0.23 2.58
C ASN A 138 55.43 -0.42 3.91
N PRO A 139 54.99 -1.15 4.94
CA PRO A 139 54.61 -0.65 6.27
C PRO A 139 55.55 -1.04 7.42
N THR A 140 55.26 -0.62 8.67
CA THR A 140 55.70 -1.31 9.90
C THR A 140 54.82 -0.97 11.12
N ASP A 141 54.33 -2.01 11.79
CA ASP A 141 53.65 -2.08 13.11
C ASP A 141 54.68 -2.31 14.25
N PRO A 142 54.31 -2.42 15.54
CA PRO A 142 53.36 -1.66 16.38
C PRO A 142 53.97 -1.32 17.76
N VAL A 143 53.28 -0.52 18.61
CA VAL A 143 53.44 -0.56 20.08
C VAL A 143 52.10 -0.29 20.80
N GLU A 144 51.67 -1.27 21.62
CA GLU A 144 50.62 -1.30 22.66
C GLU A 144 51.21 -0.88 24.04
N PRO A 145 50.49 -0.78 25.20
CA PRO A 145 49.05 -0.67 25.53
C PRO A 145 48.80 0.57 26.47
N THR A 146 47.65 0.91 27.08
CA THR A 146 46.69 0.15 27.91
C THR A 146 45.35 0.87 28.11
N ASP A 147 44.28 0.10 27.88
CA ASP A 147 43.00 -0.13 28.58
C ASP A 147 42.25 0.98 29.37
N PRO A 148 40.97 1.20 29.03
CA PRO A 148 39.97 1.78 29.93
C PRO A 148 39.26 0.70 30.76
N VAL A 149 38.86 1.08 31.99
CA VAL A 149 38.11 0.23 32.93
C VAL A 149 36.60 0.26 32.62
N GLU A 150 36.06 -0.94 32.64
CA GLU A 150 34.71 -1.45 32.42
C GLU A 150 33.63 -0.95 33.41
N PRO A 151 32.35 -0.95 33.02
CA PRO A 151 31.24 -1.28 33.92
C PRO A 151 30.70 -2.69 33.64
N THR A 152 30.62 -3.44 34.72
CA THR A 152 30.33 -4.87 34.86
C THR A 152 28.93 -5.33 34.48
N ASN A 153 28.92 -6.55 33.95
CA ASN A 153 27.86 -7.45 33.51
C ASN A 153 26.88 -7.92 34.62
N PRO A 154 25.59 -8.18 34.33
CA PRO A 154 24.80 -9.16 35.04
C PRO A 154 24.70 -10.49 34.25
N SER A 155 25.44 -11.49 34.77
CA SER A 155 25.13 -12.92 34.78
C SER A 155 25.15 -13.73 33.46
N GLY A 156 26.34 -14.23 33.14
CA GLY A 156 26.60 -15.39 32.25
C GLY A 156 27.70 -15.09 31.24
N ASP A 157 28.84 -15.79 31.29
CA ASP A 157 29.91 -15.69 30.29
C ASP A 157 29.44 -16.32 28.97
N TYR A 158 28.61 -15.60 28.22
CA TYR A 158 28.17 -15.98 26.89
C TYR A 158 29.10 -15.40 25.84
N GLN A 159 29.60 -16.26 24.95
CA GLN A 159 30.49 -15.86 23.86
C GLN A 159 29.87 -14.74 23.00
N THR A 160 30.68 -13.77 22.55
CA THR A 160 30.21 -12.74 21.62
C THR A 160 30.00 -13.35 20.23
N TYR A 161 28.90 -13.02 19.56
CA TYR A 161 28.60 -13.54 18.23
C TYR A 161 29.67 -13.12 17.21
N SER A 162 30.11 -14.08 16.40
CA SER A 162 31.03 -13.89 15.28
C SER A 162 30.53 -14.67 14.06
N ALA A 163 30.47 -14.00 12.92
CA ALA A 163 29.95 -14.58 11.69
C ALA A 163 30.83 -15.73 11.18
N GLY A 164 30.20 -16.82 10.76
CA GLY A 164 30.89 -18.03 10.26
C GLY A 164 31.44 -18.96 11.34
N THR A 165 31.32 -18.59 12.63
CA THR A 165 31.57 -19.51 13.75
C THR A 165 30.49 -20.59 13.80
N GLN A 166 30.85 -21.82 14.13
CA GLN A 166 29.89 -22.93 14.21
C GLN A 166 29.17 -22.90 15.56
N TYR A 167 27.87 -22.61 15.53
CA TYR A 167 26.94 -22.61 16.67
C TYR A 167 25.95 -23.77 16.56
N LYS A 168 25.64 -24.39 17.68
CA LYS A 168 24.65 -25.45 17.79
C LYS A 168 23.33 -24.90 18.30
N SER A 169 22.24 -25.60 17.99
CA SER A 169 20.93 -25.30 18.57
C SER A 169 21.00 -25.26 20.08
N GLY A 170 20.44 -24.21 20.68
CA GLY A 170 20.48 -23.95 22.12
C GLY A 170 21.66 -23.09 22.58
N ASP A 171 22.68 -22.84 21.75
CA ASP A 171 23.81 -21.97 22.10
C ASP A 171 23.34 -20.53 22.30
N ILE A 172 23.85 -19.88 23.34
CA ILE A 172 23.53 -18.48 23.67
C ILE A 172 24.76 -17.61 23.39
N VAL A 173 24.54 -16.51 22.66
CA VAL A 173 25.59 -15.55 22.26
C VAL A 173 25.19 -14.12 22.62
N SER A 174 26.18 -13.28 22.88
CA SER A 174 26.00 -11.85 23.07
C SER A 174 26.18 -11.10 21.74
N SER A 175 25.22 -10.24 21.39
CA SER A 175 25.26 -9.38 20.20
C SER A 175 24.57 -8.05 20.51
N ASN A 176 25.22 -6.92 20.24
CA ASN A 176 24.66 -5.57 20.45
C ASN A 176 24.06 -5.33 21.85
N GLY A 177 24.69 -5.88 22.89
CA GLY A 177 24.27 -5.68 24.29
C GLY A 177 23.03 -6.49 24.71
N LYS A 178 22.61 -7.48 23.91
CA LYS A 178 21.54 -8.43 24.24
C LYS A 178 22.02 -9.87 24.02
N LEU A 179 21.35 -10.82 24.68
CA LEU A 179 21.62 -12.25 24.53
C LEU A 179 20.61 -12.88 23.56
N TYR A 180 21.09 -13.84 22.78
CA TYR A 180 20.29 -14.55 21.78
C TYR A 180 20.61 -16.03 21.79
N GLN A 181 19.57 -16.88 21.71
CA GLN A 181 19.70 -18.34 21.68
C GLN A 181 19.45 -18.88 20.27
N CYS A 182 20.33 -19.76 19.77
CA CYS A 182 20.15 -20.39 18.46
C CYS A 182 18.96 -21.35 18.49
N LYS A 183 18.04 -21.22 17.53
CA LYS A 183 16.81 -22.02 17.43
C LYS A 183 17.10 -23.50 17.17
N SER A 184 16.20 -24.37 17.63
CA SER A 184 16.28 -25.81 17.39
C SER A 184 16.12 -26.13 15.90
N GLY A 185 16.98 -27.00 15.36
CA GLY A 185 16.89 -27.48 13.98
C GLY A 185 17.46 -26.53 12.91
N VAL A 186 17.96 -25.35 13.27
CA VAL A 186 18.49 -24.34 12.31
C VAL A 186 19.95 -23.93 12.58
N GLY A 187 20.74 -24.81 13.21
CA GLY A 187 22.15 -24.54 13.56
C GLY A 187 23.03 -24.10 12.40
N ALA A 188 22.73 -24.51 11.15
CA ALA A 188 23.44 -24.05 9.96
C ALA A 188 23.24 -22.55 9.67
N TRP A 189 22.08 -21.99 10.01
CA TRP A 189 21.81 -20.56 9.83
C TRP A 189 22.44 -19.72 10.93
N CYS A 190 22.40 -20.19 12.17
CA CYS A 190 23.16 -19.60 13.28
C CYS A 190 24.66 -19.54 12.94
N SER A 191 25.17 -20.61 12.33
CA SER A 191 26.57 -20.77 11.92
C SER A 191 26.95 -20.10 10.61
N SER A 192 26.02 -19.36 9.99
CA SER A 192 26.23 -18.80 8.66
C SER A 192 27.26 -17.66 8.69
N SER A 193 28.12 -17.61 7.68
CA SER A 193 29.01 -16.47 7.43
C SER A 193 28.27 -15.25 6.84
N ALA A 194 27.02 -15.41 6.41
CA ALA A 194 26.16 -14.33 5.92
C ALA A 194 25.57 -13.52 7.10
N ALA A 195 26.42 -12.75 7.79
CA ALA A 195 26.03 -11.93 8.93
C ALA A 195 24.89 -10.97 8.60
N TRP A 196 24.89 -10.40 7.39
CA TRP A 196 23.85 -9.51 6.90
C TRP A 196 22.46 -10.16 6.91
N ALA A 197 22.38 -11.50 6.84
CA ALA A 197 21.13 -12.25 6.85
C ALA A 197 20.82 -12.82 8.24
N TYR A 198 21.76 -13.49 8.89
CA TYR A 198 21.48 -14.30 10.09
C TYR A 198 22.18 -13.85 11.37
N ALA A 199 22.87 -12.70 11.39
CA ALA A 199 23.48 -12.21 12.63
C ALA A 199 22.41 -11.83 13.67
N PRO A 200 22.47 -12.35 14.91
CA PRO A 200 21.44 -12.15 15.92
C PRO A 200 21.25 -10.66 16.24
N GLY A 201 20.01 -10.21 16.12
CA GLY A 201 19.60 -8.84 16.36
C GLY A 201 19.85 -7.83 15.24
N SER A 202 20.49 -8.22 14.13
CA SER A 202 20.84 -7.27 13.05
C SER A 202 20.72 -7.79 11.61
N GLY A 203 20.70 -9.10 11.39
CA GLY A 203 20.59 -9.68 10.05
C GLY A 203 19.16 -9.62 9.50
N THR A 204 18.97 -9.45 8.19
CA THR A 204 17.63 -9.27 7.57
C THR A 204 16.66 -10.44 7.81
N ALA A 205 17.16 -11.62 8.18
CA ALA A 205 16.40 -12.81 8.53
C ALA A 205 16.83 -13.41 9.88
N TRP A 206 17.44 -12.62 10.78
CA TRP A 206 18.05 -13.13 12.01
C TRP A 206 17.05 -13.87 12.92
N GLU A 207 15.79 -13.44 12.92
CA GLU A 207 14.69 -14.05 13.69
C GLU A 207 14.34 -15.46 13.23
N THR A 208 14.80 -15.89 12.05
CA THR A 208 14.65 -17.28 11.60
C THR A 208 15.70 -18.22 12.19
N ALA A 209 16.82 -17.67 12.67
CA ALA A 209 17.95 -18.42 13.23
C ALA A 209 18.04 -18.30 14.77
N TRP A 210 17.64 -17.15 15.34
CA TRP A 210 17.83 -16.86 16.77
C TRP A 210 16.56 -16.37 17.46
N ASP A 211 16.43 -16.68 18.75
CA ASP A 211 15.47 -16.08 19.68
C ASP A 211 16.18 -15.12 20.64
N VAL A 212 15.47 -14.09 21.12
CA VAL A 212 15.97 -13.22 22.19
C VAL A 212 15.98 -14.00 23.51
N TYR A 213 17.12 -14.05 24.19
CA TYR A 213 17.29 -14.80 25.44
C TYR A 213 17.31 -13.87 26.66
N ASN A 214 16.51 -14.17 27.69
CA ASN A 214 16.44 -13.38 28.93
C ASN A 214 16.68 -14.28 30.16
N PRO A 215 17.76 -14.10 30.95
CA PRO A 215 18.16 -15.03 32.00
C PRO A 215 17.22 -15.15 33.22
N THR A 216 16.15 -14.34 33.31
CA THR A 216 15.22 -14.33 34.45
C THR A 216 14.01 -15.24 34.30
N ASP A 217 13.84 -15.91 33.17
CA ASP A 217 12.84 -16.98 33.03
C ASP A 217 13.41 -18.31 33.56
N PRO A 218 12.68 -19.06 34.41
CA PRO A 218 13.19 -20.28 35.01
C PRO A 218 13.41 -21.36 33.94
N VAL A 219 14.68 -21.73 33.75
CA VAL A 219 15.10 -22.83 32.87
C VAL A 219 14.79 -24.16 33.55
N ASN A 220 14.11 -25.05 32.84
CA ASN A 220 13.94 -26.45 33.25
C ASN A 220 15.33 -27.13 33.24
N PRO A 221 15.72 -27.92 34.25
CA PRO A 221 17.07 -28.47 34.33
C PRO A 221 17.31 -29.49 33.21
N THR A 222 18.45 -29.36 32.54
CA THR A 222 19.02 -30.38 31.65
C THR A 222 19.53 -31.57 32.46
N ASP A 223 19.12 -32.78 32.08
CA ASP A 223 19.63 -34.03 32.62
C ASP A 223 21.15 -34.20 32.37
N PRO A 224 21.87 -34.93 33.25
CA PRO A 224 23.31 -35.09 33.14
C PRO A 224 23.70 -36.09 32.04
N VAL A 225 24.86 -35.85 31.44
CA VAL A 225 25.46 -36.66 30.38
C VAL A 225 25.90 -38.04 30.92
N ASP A 226 25.45 -39.12 30.28
CA ASP A 226 25.98 -40.49 30.44
C ASP A 226 26.61 -40.95 29.10
N PRO A 227 27.63 -41.84 29.10
CA PRO A 227 28.70 -41.86 28.11
C PRO A 227 28.45 -42.85 26.97
N ALA A 228 29.19 -42.61 25.88
CA ALA A 228 29.59 -43.53 24.81
C ALA A 228 28.55 -44.56 24.30
N ASP A 229 28.03 -44.20 23.14
CA ASP A 229 27.17 -44.86 22.15
C ASP A 229 27.39 -46.39 21.93
N PRO A 230 26.34 -47.22 22.08
CA PRO A 230 26.25 -48.53 21.44
C PRO A 230 25.37 -48.49 20.17
N THR A 231 25.98 -48.96 19.07
CA THR A 231 25.44 -49.25 17.73
C THR A 231 23.92 -49.07 17.49
N GLU A 232 23.64 -48.15 16.57
CA GLU A 232 22.40 -47.79 15.87
C GLU A 232 21.36 -48.93 15.73
N PRO A 233 20.17 -48.82 16.35
CA PRO A 233 19.02 -49.62 15.96
C PRO A 233 18.35 -48.98 14.74
N THR A 234 17.99 -49.81 13.77
CA THR A 234 17.25 -49.42 12.56
C THR A 234 16.01 -48.58 12.91
N ASP A 235 15.89 -47.42 12.27
CA ASP A 235 14.73 -46.52 12.40
C ASP A 235 13.41 -47.30 12.27
N PRO A 236 12.44 -47.07 13.18
CA PRO A 236 11.10 -47.60 12.96
C PRO A 236 10.52 -46.92 11.73
N VAL A 237 10.04 -47.75 10.80
CA VAL A 237 9.25 -47.33 9.65
C VAL A 237 8.17 -46.36 10.13
N ASP A 238 8.17 -45.16 9.54
CA ASP A 238 7.14 -44.14 9.73
C ASP A 238 5.76 -44.80 9.61
N PRO A 239 4.91 -44.77 10.66
CA PRO A 239 3.66 -45.51 10.63
C PRO A 239 2.81 -44.98 9.49
N THR A 240 2.47 -45.89 8.59
CA THR A 240 1.49 -45.68 7.53
C THR A 240 0.20 -45.13 8.17
N PRO A 241 -0.42 -44.05 7.64
CA PRO A 241 -1.57 -43.42 8.26
C PRO A 241 -2.68 -44.44 8.53
N THR A 242 -3.17 -44.44 9.76
CA THR A 242 -4.22 -45.37 10.19
C THR A 242 -5.56 -44.76 9.77
N PRO A 243 -6.58 -45.55 9.36
CA PRO A 243 -7.91 -45.02 9.09
C PRO A 243 -8.47 -44.29 10.33
N GLY A 244 -8.36 -42.96 10.34
CA GLY A 244 -8.59 -42.09 11.51
C GLY A 244 -7.92 -40.70 11.41
N ASP A 245 -6.97 -40.51 10.49
CA ASP A 245 -6.20 -39.26 10.34
C ASP A 245 -6.85 -38.17 9.45
N THR A 246 -7.97 -38.49 8.80
CA THR A 246 -8.69 -37.57 7.91
C THR A 246 -9.90 -36.94 8.60
N TYR A 247 -10.02 -35.61 8.51
CA TYR A 247 -11.21 -34.90 8.99
C TYR A 247 -12.29 -34.94 7.91
N THR A 248 -13.48 -35.41 8.29
CA THR A 248 -14.65 -35.50 7.41
C THR A 248 -15.72 -34.49 7.85
N THR A 249 -16.26 -33.75 6.90
CA THR A 249 -17.38 -32.81 7.08
C THR A 249 -18.35 -32.91 5.90
N THR A 250 -19.43 -32.14 5.91
CA THR A 250 -20.37 -32.01 4.78
C THR A 250 -20.34 -30.59 4.22
N GLN A 251 -20.77 -30.41 2.96
CA GLN A 251 -20.91 -29.07 2.39
C GLN A 251 -21.92 -28.23 3.20
N ALA A 252 -23.03 -28.83 3.63
CA ALA A 252 -24.03 -28.16 4.46
C ALA A 252 -23.47 -27.64 5.79
N ALA A 253 -22.52 -28.36 6.41
CA ALA A 253 -21.87 -27.90 7.63
C ALA A 253 -20.94 -26.70 7.38
N LEU A 254 -20.23 -26.67 6.25
CA LEU A 254 -19.39 -25.53 5.85
C LEU A 254 -20.24 -24.30 5.53
N ASP A 255 -21.33 -24.48 4.78
CA ASP A 255 -22.26 -23.40 4.44
C ASP A 255 -22.93 -22.83 5.69
N ALA A 256 -23.34 -23.69 6.62
CA ALA A 256 -23.90 -23.26 7.90
C ALA A 256 -22.88 -22.47 8.73
N LYS A 257 -21.60 -22.84 8.67
CA LYS A 257 -20.53 -22.12 9.38
C LYS A 257 -20.23 -20.76 8.75
N GLU A 258 -20.23 -20.68 7.43
CA GLU A 258 -20.09 -19.42 6.69
C GLU A 258 -21.22 -18.44 7.04
N GLU A 259 -22.46 -18.93 7.07
CA GLU A 259 -23.62 -18.15 7.48
C GLU A 259 -23.53 -17.72 8.95
N GLU A 260 -23.20 -18.64 9.86
CA GLU A 260 -23.00 -18.33 11.29
C GLU A 260 -22.02 -17.18 11.48
N LEU A 261 -20.84 -17.28 10.87
CA LEU A 261 -19.75 -16.31 11.01
C LEU A 261 -20.05 -14.96 10.32
N THR A 262 -20.98 -14.91 9.36
CA THR A 262 -21.34 -13.68 8.64
C THR A 262 -22.71 -13.08 8.99
N SER A 263 -23.44 -13.70 9.92
CA SER A 263 -24.77 -13.26 10.36
C SER A 263 -24.77 -12.06 11.33
N GLY A 264 -23.59 -11.59 11.76
CA GLY A 264 -23.45 -10.45 12.68
C GLY A 264 -23.98 -9.12 12.10
N PRO A 265 -24.36 -8.15 12.95
CA PRO A 265 -25.00 -6.91 12.51
C PRO A 265 -24.12 -6.06 11.60
N VAL A 266 -22.82 -5.91 11.92
CA VAL A 266 -21.88 -5.14 11.10
C VAL A 266 -21.72 -5.76 9.71
N MET A 267 -21.50 -7.08 9.65
CA MET A 267 -21.38 -7.80 8.37
C MET A 267 -22.69 -7.73 7.57
N SER A 268 -23.84 -7.84 8.23
CA SER A 268 -25.16 -7.70 7.59
C SER A 268 -25.33 -6.33 6.94
N GLU A 269 -25.00 -5.24 7.62
CA GLU A 269 -25.09 -3.89 7.05
C GLU A 269 -24.11 -3.69 5.89
N VAL A 270 -22.88 -4.17 6.03
CA VAL A 270 -21.90 -4.14 4.93
C VAL A 270 -22.40 -4.92 3.72
N LYS A 271 -22.87 -6.16 3.90
CA LYS A 271 -23.42 -6.98 2.80
C LYS A 271 -24.61 -6.30 2.13
N LYS A 272 -25.49 -5.63 2.88
CA LYS A 272 -26.60 -4.83 2.32
C LYS A 272 -26.10 -3.67 1.46
N SER A 273 -25.03 -2.98 1.89
CA SER A 273 -24.49 -1.82 1.17
C SER A 273 -23.88 -2.16 -0.21
N ILE A 274 -23.36 -3.39 -0.37
CA ILE A 274 -22.66 -3.83 -1.58
C ILE A 274 -23.52 -4.69 -2.52
N VAL A 275 -24.82 -4.88 -2.21
CA VAL A 275 -25.73 -5.61 -3.08
C VAL A 275 -25.73 -4.98 -4.47
N THR A 276 -25.72 -5.82 -5.50
CA THR A 276 -25.84 -5.36 -6.88
C THR A 276 -27.13 -5.84 -7.52
N ARG A 277 -27.70 -5.00 -8.38
CA ARG A 277 -28.84 -5.34 -9.24
C ARG A 277 -28.39 -6.13 -10.47
N ASP A 278 -29.28 -6.94 -11.01
CA ASP A 278 -29.05 -7.69 -12.26
C ASP A 278 -28.80 -6.74 -13.44
N ASN A 279 -27.86 -7.10 -14.31
CA ASN A 279 -27.45 -6.24 -15.43
C ASN A 279 -28.59 -6.01 -16.43
N SER A 280 -29.52 -6.94 -16.61
CA SER A 280 -30.67 -6.74 -17.51
C SER A 280 -31.59 -5.60 -17.03
N VAL A 281 -31.73 -5.42 -15.71
CA VAL A 281 -32.49 -4.31 -15.13
C VAL A 281 -31.71 -3.00 -15.27
N VAL A 282 -30.39 -3.04 -15.08
CA VAL A 282 -29.52 -1.86 -15.24
C VAL A 282 -29.52 -1.37 -16.68
N GLU A 283 -29.36 -2.26 -17.66
CA GLU A 283 -29.34 -1.87 -19.07
C GLU A 283 -30.68 -1.32 -19.57
N ALA A 284 -31.79 -1.64 -18.90
CA ALA A 284 -33.11 -1.10 -19.19
C ALA A 284 -33.36 0.32 -18.62
N VAL A 285 -32.44 0.85 -17.81
CA VAL A 285 -32.56 2.19 -17.24
C VAL A 285 -32.35 3.25 -18.32
N SER A 286 -33.28 4.20 -18.35
CA SER A 286 -33.22 5.40 -19.19
C SER A 286 -33.84 6.58 -18.45
N ALA A 287 -33.48 7.80 -18.85
CA ALA A 287 -33.94 9.01 -18.17
C ALA A 287 -35.48 9.13 -18.18
N ASN A 288 -36.02 9.44 -17.00
CA ASN A 288 -37.45 9.60 -16.68
C ASN A 288 -38.32 8.37 -16.95
N ASN A 289 -37.72 7.18 -17.05
CA ASN A 289 -38.48 5.96 -17.23
C ASN A 289 -39.26 5.61 -15.95
N PRO A 290 -40.60 5.50 -15.99
CA PRO A 290 -41.41 5.23 -14.80
C PRO A 290 -41.14 3.86 -14.18
N ASN A 291 -40.48 2.95 -14.90
CA ASN A 291 -40.07 1.63 -14.39
C ASN A 291 -38.67 1.63 -13.78
N ASN A 292 -37.99 2.78 -13.71
CA ASN A 292 -36.69 2.89 -13.05
C ASN A 292 -36.77 2.41 -11.58
N PRO A 293 -35.68 1.81 -11.08
CA PRO A 293 -35.58 1.48 -9.66
C PRO A 293 -35.74 2.70 -8.76
N GLU A 294 -36.18 2.51 -7.51
CA GLU A 294 -36.44 3.64 -6.59
C GLU A 294 -35.23 4.54 -6.35
N ASN A 295 -34.04 3.97 -6.20
CA ASN A 295 -32.84 4.76 -5.97
C ASN A 295 -32.45 5.61 -7.20
N VAL A 296 -32.79 5.16 -8.40
CA VAL A 296 -32.65 5.94 -9.64
C VAL A 296 -33.69 7.06 -9.69
N LYS A 297 -34.96 6.75 -9.40
CA LYS A 297 -36.05 7.75 -9.34
C LYS A 297 -35.76 8.85 -8.33
N ARG A 298 -35.14 8.51 -7.19
CA ARG A 298 -34.66 9.49 -6.19
C ARG A 298 -33.59 10.39 -6.77
N VAL A 299 -32.62 9.85 -7.51
CA VAL A 299 -31.60 10.68 -8.17
C VAL A 299 -32.26 11.60 -9.20
N GLU A 300 -33.19 11.10 -10.01
CA GLU A 300 -33.91 11.88 -11.03
C GLU A 300 -34.76 13.01 -10.43
N SER A 301 -35.24 12.88 -9.18
CA SER A 301 -35.96 13.95 -8.48
C SER A 301 -35.03 15.03 -7.89
N ILE A 302 -33.73 14.75 -7.79
CA ILE A 302 -32.71 15.65 -7.25
C ILE A 302 -31.92 16.33 -8.37
N ILE A 303 -31.58 15.58 -9.42
CA ILE A 303 -30.74 16.01 -10.54
C ILE A 303 -31.49 15.67 -11.82
N SER A 304 -31.79 16.67 -12.65
CA SER A 304 -32.24 16.44 -14.02
C SER A 304 -31.05 16.29 -14.98
N GLU A 305 -31.29 15.83 -16.20
CA GLU A 305 -30.25 15.83 -17.25
C GLU A 305 -29.69 17.23 -17.51
N ALA A 306 -30.53 18.27 -17.42
CA ALA A 306 -30.08 19.66 -17.55
C ALA A 306 -29.18 20.09 -16.37
N ASP A 307 -29.45 19.61 -15.16
CA ASP A 307 -28.57 19.85 -14.01
C ASP A 307 -27.24 19.11 -14.17
N TRP A 308 -27.25 17.89 -14.72
CA TRP A 308 -26.03 17.16 -15.07
C TRP A 308 -25.19 17.90 -16.10
N ASP A 309 -25.81 18.39 -17.17
CA ASP A 309 -25.16 19.21 -18.19
C ASP A 309 -24.62 20.52 -17.62
N TYR A 310 -25.37 21.12 -16.71
CA TYR A 310 -24.91 22.30 -15.99
C TYR A 310 -23.72 21.97 -15.10
N MET A 311 -23.76 20.91 -14.29
CA MET A 311 -22.68 20.59 -13.36
C MET A 311 -21.40 20.11 -14.07
N PHE A 312 -21.52 19.44 -15.22
CA PHE A 312 -20.39 18.83 -15.93
C PHE A 312 -20.36 19.22 -17.43
N PRO A 313 -20.22 20.51 -17.78
CA PRO A 313 -20.28 21.00 -19.15
C PRO A 313 -19.05 20.66 -19.99
N LYS A 314 -17.93 20.28 -19.37
CA LYS A 314 -16.66 19.95 -20.04
C LYS A 314 -16.34 18.46 -20.01
N ARG A 315 -17.25 17.62 -19.49
CA ARG A 315 -17.05 16.18 -19.36
C ARG A 315 -16.79 15.52 -20.72
N SER A 316 -16.09 14.40 -20.71
CA SER A 316 -15.97 13.56 -21.90
C SER A 316 -17.33 12.99 -22.32
N PRO A 317 -17.58 12.79 -23.63
CA PRO A 317 -18.86 12.27 -24.14
C PRO A 317 -19.29 10.91 -23.55
N GLU A 318 -18.35 10.10 -23.09
CA GLU A 318 -18.57 8.79 -22.47
C GLU A 318 -19.32 8.90 -21.12
N TYR A 319 -19.23 10.05 -20.45
CA TYR A 319 -19.92 10.34 -19.20
C TYR A 319 -21.31 10.92 -19.47
N THR A 320 -22.25 10.06 -19.86
CA THR A 320 -23.64 10.46 -20.10
C THR A 320 -24.47 10.43 -18.81
N TYR A 321 -25.54 11.23 -18.78
CA TYR A 321 -26.50 11.20 -17.67
C TYR A 321 -27.18 9.83 -17.56
N GLU A 322 -27.50 9.18 -18.69
CA GLU A 322 -28.03 7.81 -18.66
C GLU A 322 -27.04 6.81 -18.06
N ASN A 323 -25.75 6.88 -18.41
CA ASN A 323 -24.72 6.03 -17.81
C ASN A 323 -24.58 6.28 -16.30
N PHE A 324 -24.77 7.52 -15.86
CA PHE A 324 -24.85 7.85 -14.44
C PHE A 324 -26.04 7.17 -13.76
N LEU A 325 -27.22 7.23 -14.35
CA LEU A 325 -28.40 6.53 -13.83
C LEU A 325 -28.23 5.02 -13.80
N LYS A 326 -27.57 4.42 -14.80
CA LYS A 326 -27.22 2.98 -14.81
C LYS A 326 -26.25 2.62 -13.68
N ALA A 327 -25.24 3.45 -13.44
CA ALA A 327 -24.32 3.28 -12.31
C ALA A 327 -25.05 3.30 -10.96
N VAL A 328 -25.96 4.26 -10.76
CA VAL A 328 -26.84 4.32 -9.57
C VAL A 328 -27.70 3.06 -9.49
N ALA A 329 -28.30 2.64 -10.60
CA ALA A 329 -29.16 1.47 -10.66
C ALA A 329 -28.43 0.18 -10.29
N LYS A 330 -27.13 0.06 -10.56
CA LYS A 330 -26.38 -1.14 -10.22
C LYS A 330 -26.27 -1.35 -8.71
N PHE A 331 -26.17 -0.28 -7.92
CA PHE A 331 -25.93 -0.33 -6.47
C PHE A 331 -27.11 0.27 -5.68
N PRO A 332 -28.09 -0.55 -5.24
CA PRO A 332 -29.33 -0.05 -4.63
C PRO A 332 -29.14 0.75 -3.34
N ALA A 333 -28.03 0.52 -2.61
CA ALA A 333 -27.72 1.26 -1.40
C ALA A 333 -27.30 2.72 -1.68
N PHE A 334 -26.70 2.99 -2.84
CA PHE A 334 -26.38 4.36 -3.23
C PHE A 334 -27.66 5.11 -3.58
N CYS A 335 -27.93 6.19 -2.83
CA CYS A 335 -29.23 6.86 -2.82
C CYS A 335 -30.39 5.90 -2.50
N GLY A 336 -30.17 4.93 -1.61
CA GLY A 336 -31.17 3.97 -1.16
C GLY A 336 -32.24 4.58 -0.25
N THR A 337 -33.31 3.80 0.00
CA THR A 337 -34.38 4.17 0.93
C THR A 337 -34.01 3.72 2.35
N TYR A 338 -34.05 4.65 3.28
CA TYR A 338 -33.88 4.42 4.72
C TYR A 338 -35.24 4.39 5.41
N THR A 339 -35.50 3.33 6.16
CA THR A 339 -36.79 3.09 6.85
C THR A 339 -36.69 3.22 8.38
N ASP A 340 -35.52 3.62 8.87
CA ASP A 340 -35.17 3.74 10.30
C ASP A 340 -35.24 5.18 10.83
N GLY A 341 -35.88 6.08 10.08
CA GLY A 341 -36.06 7.48 10.45
C GLY A 341 -34.99 8.42 9.90
N ARG A 342 -33.94 7.91 9.25
CA ARG A 342 -32.98 8.73 8.49
C ARG A 342 -33.62 9.31 7.23
N ASP A 343 -33.23 10.53 6.87
CA ASP A 343 -33.72 11.21 5.67
C ASP A 343 -32.98 10.70 4.42
N SER A 344 -33.69 9.93 3.59
CA SER A 344 -33.13 9.32 2.39
C SER A 344 -32.72 10.34 1.34
N ASP A 345 -33.45 11.44 1.21
CA ASP A 345 -33.20 12.44 0.18
C ASP A 345 -32.03 13.34 0.62
N ALA A 346 -31.94 13.68 1.90
CA ALA A 346 -30.79 14.39 2.45
C ALA A 346 -29.49 13.57 2.32
N ILE A 347 -29.53 12.27 2.66
CA ILE A 347 -28.37 11.37 2.50
C ILE A 347 -28.00 11.22 1.03
N CYS A 348 -28.98 11.10 0.13
CA CYS A 348 -28.71 11.03 -1.31
C CYS A 348 -28.05 12.32 -1.82
N ARG A 349 -28.58 13.51 -1.48
CA ARG A 349 -27.97 14.80 -1.84
C ARG A 349 -26.53 14.90 -1.34
N LYS A 350 -26.26 14.51 -0.09
CA LYS A 350 -24.91 14.53 0.49
C LYS A 350 -23.97 13.51 -0.17
N SER A 351 -24.46 12.32 -0.49
CA SER A 351 -23.69 11.30 -1.22
C SER A 351 -23.31 11.78 -2.62
N LEU A 352 -24.26 12.40 -3.34
CA LEU A 352 -24.04 12.99 -4.66
C LEU A 352 -23.01 14.12 -4.60
N ALA A 353 -23.15 15.06 -3.66
CA ALA A 353 -22.21 16.17 -3.49
C ALA A 353 -20.78 15.68 -3.18
N THR A 354 -20.66 14.72 -2.26
CA THR A 354 -19.38 14.10 -1.89
C THR A 354 -18.74 13.41 -3.08
N MET A 355 -19.51 12.59 -3.79
CA MET A 355 -19.05 11.83 -4.94
C MET A 355 -18.61 12.75 -6.09
N PHE A 356 -19.38 13.78 -6.41
CA PHE A 356 -19.05 14.73 -7.48
C PHE A 356 -17.82 15.59 -7.18
N ALA A 357 -17.62 15.98 -5.92
CA ALA A 357 -16.40 16.66 -5.49
C ALA A 357 -15.17 15.78 -5.71
N HIS A 358 -15.25 14.50 -5.34
CA HIS A 358 -14.17 13.55 -5.59
C HIS A 358 -13.96 13.32 -7.09
N PHE A 359 -15.01 13.12 -7.89
CA PHE A 359 -14.88 12.98 -9.35
C PHE A 359 -14.15 14.16 -9.98
N THR A 360 -14.49 15.36 -9.53
CA THR A 360 -13.87 16.59 -10.03
C THR A 360 -12.39 16.60 -9.73
N GLN A 361 -11.96 16.17 -8.53
CA GLN A 361 -10.52 16.04 -8.21
C GLN A 361 -9.81 14.88 -8.94
N GLU A 362 -10.49 13.75 -9.19
CA GLU A 362 -9.85 12.60 -9.84
C GLU A 362 -9.70 12.78 -11.36
N THR A 363 -10.66 13.44 -12.00
CA THR A 363 -10.82 13.41 -13.46
C THR A 363 -11.08 14.77 -14.08
N GLY A 364 -10.97 15.84 -13.30
CA GLY A 364 -11.31 17.17 -13.75
C GLY A 364 -10.21 17.83 -14.58
N GLY A 365 -10.59 18.93 -15.24
CA GLY A 365 -9.66 19.74 -16.04
C GLY A 365 -8.69 20.59 -15.22
N HIS A 366 -9.04 20.92 -13.97
CA HIS A 366 -8.23 21.70 -13.01
C HIS A 366 -7.55 22.94 -13.63
N THR A 367 -8.30 23.70 -14.44
CA THR A 367 -7.73 24.80 -15.18
C THR A 367 -8.48 26.10 -14.97
N ALA A 368 -7.75 27.12 -14.52
CA ALA A 368 -8.25 28.48 -14.42
C ALA A 368 -8.48 29.16 -15.79
N HIS A 369 -8.10 28.51 -16.90
CA HIS A 369 -8.20 29.10 -18.24
C HIS A 369 -9.57 28.94 -18.90
N TRP A 370 -10.44 28.07 -18.37
CA TRP A 370 -11.78 27.91 -18.89
C TRP A 370 -12.74 28.95 -18.30
N ASP A 371 -13.77 29.28 -19.08
CA ASP A 371 -14.89 30.14 -18.68
C ASP A 371 -15.89 29.43 -17.74
N VAL A 372 -15.53 28.25 -17.25
CA VAL A 372 -16.30 27.39 -16.36
C VAL A 372 -15.52 27.28 -15.04
N PRO A 373 -16.15 27.52 -13.87
CA PRO A 373 -15.46 27.40 -12.58
C PRO A 373 -14.99 25.96 -12.34
N GLU A 374 -13.87 25.80 -11.62
CA GLU A 374 -13.20 24.49 -11.46
C GLU A 374 -14.09 23.38 -10.89
N TRP A 375 -15.01 23.70 -9.97
CA TRP A 375 -15.95 22.72 -9.41
C TRP A 375 -16.87 22.10 -10.47
N ARG A 376 -17.04 22.74 -11.63
CA ARG A 376 -17.81 22.23 -12.78
C ARG A 376 -16.93 21.60 -13.87
N GLN A 377 -15.64 21.40 -13.59
CA GLN A 377 -14.71 20.84 -14.56
C GLN A 377 -14.48 19.34 -14.36
N GLY A 378 -15.32 18.63 -13.60
CA GLY A 378 -15.17 17.20 -13.39
C GLY A 378 -15.46 16.35 -14.62
N LEU A 379 -15.01 15.09 -14.59
CA LEU A 379 -15.26 14.08 -15.63
C LEU A 379 -14.67 14.42 -17.01
N VAL A 380 -13.58 15.19 -17.06
CA VAL A 380 -12.87 15.56 -18.31
C VAL A 380 -12.02 14.41 -18.84
N HIS A 381 -11.52 13.56 -17.95
CA HIS A 381 -10.62 12.45 -18.29
C HIS A 381 -11.25 11.10 -17.98
N VAL A 382 -11.53 10.30 -19.02
CA VAL A 382 -12.01 8.90 -18.87
C VAL A 382 -10.86 7.94 -18.59
N ARG A 383 -9.68 8.21 -19.15
CA ARG A 383 -8.46 7.40 -19.02
C ARG A 383 -7.37 8.25 -18.39
N GLU A 384 -6.51 7.61 -17.61
CA GLU A 384 -5.34 8.24 -17.02
C GLU A 384 -4.52 8.95 -18.11
N MET A 385 -4.14 10.19 -17.84
CA MET A 385 -3.42 11.00 -18.81
C MET A 385 -2.10 10.33 -19.20
N GLY A 386 -1.88 10.19 -20.51
CA GLY A 386 -0.68 9.56 -21.04
C GLY A 386 -0.74 8.04 -21.16
N TRP A 387 -1.89 7.41 -20.86
CA TRP A 387 -2.12 5.99 -21.06
C TRP A 387 -3.12 5.69 -22.17
N ASP A 388 -2.88 4.58 -22.88
CA ASP A 388 -3.84 3.99 -23.81
C ASP A 388 -3.80 2.45 -23.73
N GLU A 389 -4.77 1.79 -24.37
CA GLU A 389 -4.99 0.35 -24.29
C GLU A 389 -3.87 -0.51 -24.89
N ASN A 390 -2.95 0.09 -25.67
CA ASN A 390 -1.83 -0.61 -26.28
C ASN A 390 -0.55 -0.53 -25.43
N MET A 391 -0.54 0.32 -24.41
CA MET A 391 0.62 0.48 -23.53
C MET A 391 0.83 -0.73 -22.63
N ARG A 392 2.11 -1.05 -22.37
CA ARG A 392 2.55 -2.27 -21.68
C ARG A 392 3.44 -1.93 -20.49
N GLY A 393 3.51 -2.84 -19.52
CA GLY A 393 4.50 -2.78 -18.43
C GLY A 393 4.20 -1.77 -17.31
N GLY A 394 3.02 -1.16 -17.26
CA GLY A 394 2.55 -0.39 -16.11
C GLY A 394 1.31 -1.00 -15.49
N TYR A 395 1.09 -0.69 -14.20
CA TYR A 395 -0.06 -1.15 -13.42
C TYR A 395 -0.31 -2.66 -13.48
N ASN A 396 0.76 -3.45 -13.61
CA ASN A 396 0.71 -4.90 -13.76
C ASN A 396 1.72 -5.63 -12.85
N GLY A 397 2.23 -4.96 -11.80
CA GLY A 397 3.22 -5.52 -10.88
C GLY A 397 2.71 -6.74 -10.09
N GLU A 398 1.40 -6.78 -9.86
CA GLU A 398 0.70 -7.83 -9.13
C GLU A 398 0.11 -8.91 -10.05
N CYS A 399 0.52 -8.93 -11.33
CA CYS A 399 0.08 -9.94 -12.31
C CYS A 399 0.83 -11.27 -12.22
N ASN A 400 1.88 -11.36 -11.40
CA ASN A 400 2.65 -12.60 -11.23
C ASN A 400 1.74 -13.75 -10.75
N PRO A 401 1.56 -14.83 -11.53
CA PRO A 401 0.69 -15.95 -11.16
C PRO A 401 1.23 -16.81 -10.01
N ASP A 402 2.48 -16.60 -9.61
CA ASP A 402 3.09 -17.31 -8.48
C ASP A 402 2.74 -16.67 -7.13
N VAL A 403 2.18 -15.45 -7.12
CA VAL A 403 1.67 -14.81 -5.92
C VAL A 403 0.16 -14.88 -5.87
N TRP A 404 -0.40 -14.90 -4.66
CA TRP A 404 -1.84 -15.10 -4.46
C TRP A 404 -2.69 -14.01 -5.15
N GLN A 405 -2.18 -12.78 -5.29
CA GLN A 405 -2.87 -11.71 -6.01
C GLN A 405 -3.05 -12.03 -7.49
N GLY A 406 -2.00 -12.52 -8.16
CA GLY A 406 -2.07 -12.94 -9.57
C GLY A 406 -2.84 -14.25 -9.76
N GLN A 407 -3.01 -15.05 -8.70
CA GLN A 407 -3.90 -16.22 -8.71
C GLN A 407 -5.37 -15.83 -8.53
N THR A 408 -5.64 -14.87 -7.66
CA THR A 408 -7.00 -14.42 -7.31
C THR A 408 -7.56 -13.48 -8.37
N TRP A 409 -6.73 -12.58 -8.89
CA TRP A 409 -7.08 -11.60 -9.93
C TRP A 409 -6.11 -11.73 -11.10
N PRO A 410 -6.19 -12.84 -11.84
CA PRO A 410 -5.26 -13.12 -12.94
C PRO A 410 -5.39 -12.07 -14.03
N CYS A 411 -4.29 -11.44 -14.37
CA CYS A 411 -4.27 -10.41 -15.40
C CYS A 411 -4.58 -11.02 -16.77
N GLY A 412 -5.42 -10.32 -17.53
CA GLY A 412 -5.61 -10.58 -18.94
C GLY A 412 -4.31 -10.34 -19.70
N THR A 413 -4.15 -11.03 -20.82
CA THR A 413 -2.96 -10.95 -21.67
C THR A 413 -3.32 -10.46 -23.06
N PHE A 414 -2.37 -9.77 -23.69
CA PHE A 414 -2.36 -9.59 -25.14
C PHE A 414 -2.06 -10.92 -25.83
N GLU A 415 -2.24 -10.98 -27.16
CA GLU A 415 -1.98 -12.18 -27.96
C GLU A 415 -0.54 -12.69 -27.83
N ASN A 416 0.42 -11.80 -27.59
CA ASN A 416 1.83 -12.14 -27.44
C ASN A 416 2.21 -12.57 -26.01
N GLY A 417 1.24 -12.73 -25.11
CA GLY A 417 1.44 -13.19 -23.74
C GLY A 417 1.77 -12.09 -22.72
N ASP A 418 2.00 -10.85 -23.15
CA ASP A 418 2.22 -9.73 -22.23
C ASP A 418 0.94 -9.42 -21.46
N TYR A 419 1.05 -9.04 -20.18
CA TYR A 419 -0.10 -8.60 -19.40
C TYR A 419 -0.66 -7.26 -19.90
N LYS A 420 -1.99 -7.15 -19.88
CA LYS A 420 -2.70 -5.88 -20.04
C LYS A 420 -2.35 -4.91 -18.91
N SER A 421 -2.41 -3.61 -19.20
CA SER A 421 -2.20 -2.55 -18.23
C SER A 421 -3.52 -2.14 -17.55
N TYR A 422 -3.49 -2.07 -16.22
CA TYR A 422 -4.63 -1.66 -15.39
C TYR A 422 -4.45 -0.22 -14.90
N PHE A 423 -4.08 0.70 -15.80
CA PHE A 423 -4.04 2.14 -15.54
C PHE A 423 -5.44 2.70 -15.22
N GLY A 424 -5.48 3.94 -14.70
CA GLY A 424 -6.71 4.60 -14.26
C GLY A 424 -7.76 4.70 -15.36
N ARG A 425 -8.97 4.16 -15.11
CA ARG A 425 -10.15 4.37 -15.96
C ARG A 425 -11.38 4.78 -15.15
N GLY A 426 -12.28 5.52 -15.80
CA GLY A 426 -13.54 5.97 -15.22
C GLY A 426 -13.38 7.10 -14.19
N ALA A 427 -14.52 7.50 -13.63
CA ALA A 427 -14.67 8.65 -12.73
C ALA A 427 -13.89 8.52 -11.41
N LYS A 428 -13.54 7.29 -11.02
CA LYS A 428 -12.71 6.99 -9.85
C LYS A 428 -11.22 6.83 -10.17
N GLN A 429 -10.87 6.78 -11.46
CA GLN A 429 -9.56 6.29 -11.92
C GLN A 429 -9.23 4.94 -11.30
N LEU A 430 -10.07 3.93 -11.57
CA LEU A 430 -9.84 2.56 -11.09
C LEU A 430 -8.52 2.04 -11.68
N SER A 431 -7.62 1.57 -10.82
CA SER A 431 -6.29 1.10 -11.23
C SER A 431 -5.94 -0.23 -10.55
N TYR A 432 -5.03 -1.00 -11.16
CA TYR A 432 -4.55 -2.32 -10.72
C TYR A 432 -5.56 -3.47 -10.82
N ASN A 433 -5.06 -4.66 -11.20
CA ASN A 433 -5.86 -5.89 -11.35
C ASN A 433 -6.64 -6.26 -10.09
N TYR A 434 -6.06 -6.07 -8.90
CA TYR A 434 -6.72 -6.37 -7.63
C TYR A 434 -7.87 -5.42 -7.26
N ASN A 435 -8.08 -4.32 -8.01
CA ASN A 435 -9.29 -3.51 -7.92
C ASN A 435 -10.26 -3.80 -9.08
N TYR A 436 -9.74 -4.07 -10.28
CA TYR A 436 -10.55 -4.50 -11.43
C TYR A 436 -11.25 -5.85 -11.18
N GLY A 437 -10.57 -6.80 -10.55
CA GLY A 437 -11.11 -8.14 -10.26
C GLY A 437 -12.35 -8.09 -9.35
N PRO A 438 -12.27 -7.51 -8.13
CA PRO A 438 -13.44 -7.36 -7.26
C PRO A 438 -14.55 -6.52 -7.89
N PHE A 439 -14.21 -5.48 -8.67
CA PHE A 439 -15.21 -4.72 -9.41
C PHE A 439 -15.91 -5.59 -10.46
N SER A 440 -15.16 -6.38 -11.24
CA SER A 440 -15.71 -7.33 -12.20
C SER A 440 -16.62 -8.35 -11.51
N GLN A 441 -16.20 -8.88 -10.36
CA GLN A 441 -17.00 -9.81 -9.55
C GLN A 441 -18.33 -9.18 -9.13
N ALA A 442 -18.32 -7.92 -8.68
CA ALA A 442 -19.54 -7.20 -8.31
C ALA A 442 -20.46 -6.93 -9.51
N ILE A 443 -19.89 -6.67 -10.69
CA ILE A 443 -20.68 -6.35 -11.89
C ILE A 443 -21.22 -7.61 -12.59
N TYR A 444 -20.41 -8.65 -12.72
CA TYR A 444 -20.65 -9.81 -13.58
C TYR A 444 -20.74 -11.15 -12.84
N GLY A 445 -20.44 -11.18 -11.54
CA GLY A 445 -20.30 -12.44 -10.80
C GLY A 445 -19.03 -13.21 -11.18
N ASP A 446 -18.12 -12.59 -11.92
CA ASP A 446 -16.88 -13.16 -12.43
C ASP A 446 -15.76 -12.11 -12.46
N VAL A 447 -14.56 -12.49 -12.04
CA VAL A 447 -13.38 -11.63 -12.07
C VAL A 447 -12.82 -11.43 -13.47
N ARG A 448 -13.01 -12.38 -14.39
CA ARG A 448 -12.32 -12.39 -15.69
C ARG A 448 -12.79 -11.30 -16.62
N THR A 449 -14.08 -10.97 -16.63
CA THR A 449 -14.65 -10.05 -17.62
C THR A 449 -13.87 -8.72 -17.73
N LEU A 450 -13.61 -8.02 -16.62
CA LEU A 450 -12.85 -6.75 -16.66
C LEU A 450 -11.33 -6.94 -16.52
N LEU A 451 -10.86 -8.12 -16.13
CA LEU A 451 -9.43 -8.44 -16.20
C LEU A 451 -9.00 -8.68 -17.64
N ASP A 452 -9.85 -9.34 -18.44
CA ASP A 452 -9.61 -9.61 -19.85
C ASP A 452 -9.99 -8.44 -20.75
N LYS A 453 -10.93 -7.58 -20.33
CA LYS A 453 -11.40 -6.39 -21.08
C LYS A 453 -11.46 -5.13 -20.21
N PRO A 454 -10.31 -4.64 -19.70
CA PRO A 454 -10.27 -3.48 -18.81
C PRO A 454 -10.79 -2.19 -19.45
N GLU A 455 -10.75 -2.08 -20.78
CA GLU A 455 -11.27 -0.94 -21.55
C GLU A 455 -12.78 -0.71 -21.34
N LEU A 456 -13.54 -1.75 -21.00
CA LEU A 456 -14.98 -1.64 -20.72
C LEU A 456 -15.27 -0.67 -19.56
N VAL A 457 -14.34 -0.50 -18.63
CA VAL A 457 -14.46 0.48 -17.54
C VAL A 457 -14.47 1.91 -18.07
N ALA A 458 -13.81 2.21 -19.18
CA ALA A 458 -13.84 3.53 -19.80
C ALA A 458 -15.06 3.71 -20.72
N ASP A 459 -15.36 2.68 -21.52
CA ASP A 459 -16.21 2.84 -22.72
C ASP A 459 -17.71 2.57 -22.47
N THR A 460 -18.09 2.17 -21.25
CA THR A 460 -19.48 1.84 -20.89
C THR A 460 -19.91 2.56 -19.62
N TRP A 461 -21.15 2.34 -19.16
CA TRP A 461 -21.65 2.89 -17.88
C TRP A 461 -20.80 2.50 -16.66
N LEU A 462 -19.90 1.53 -16.81
CA LEU A 462 -18.90 1.18 -15.82
C LEU A 462 -17.95 2.34 -15.47
N ASN A 463 -17.82 3.34 -16.35
CA ASN A 463 -17.01 4.52 -16.09
C ASN A 463 -17.50 5.31 -14.87
N LEU A 464 -18.79 5.29 -14.58
CA LEU A 464 -19.38 5.89 -13.39
C LEU A 464 -19.64 4.83 -12.30
N ALA A 465 -19.96 3.60 -12.70
CA ALA A 465 -20.22 2.53 -11.74
C ALA A 465 -19.00 2.13 -10.92
N SER A 466 -17.78 2.23 -11.47
CA SER A 466 -16.54 2.01 -10.72
C SER A 466 -16.41 2.94 -9.51
N ALA A 467 -16.95 4.16 -9.63
CA ALA A 467 -16.92 5.14 -8.57
C ALA A 467 -18.03 4.95 -7.54
N VAL A 468 -19.24 4.55 -7.98
CA VAL A 468 -20.30 4.13 -7.06
C VAL A 468 -19.89 2.88 -6.29
N PHE A 469 -19.24 1.91 -6.96
CA PHE A 469 -18.65 0.73 -6.32
C PHE A 469 -17.67 1.13 -5.22
N PHE A 470 -16.68 1.98 -5.52
CA PHE A 470 -15.73 2.47 -4.52
C PHE A 470 -16.42 3.19 -3.35
N PHE A 471 -17.51 3.92 -3.62
CA PHE A 471 -18.24 4.65 -2.61
C PHE A 471 -18.94 3.73 -1.59
N VAL A 472 -19.52 2.62 -2.06
CA VAL A 472 -20.30 1.70 -1.21
C VAL A 472 -19.48 0.54 -0.67
N TYR A 473 -18.39 0.15 -1.33
CA TYR A 473 -17.61 -1.03 -0.99
C TYR A 473 -16.51 -0.70 0.03
N PRO A 474 -16.48 -1.35 1.21
CA PRO A 474 -15.45 -1.09 2.21
C PRO A 474 -14.10 -1.72 1.82
N GLN A 475 -13.01 -1.09 2.25
CA GLN A 475 -11.65 -1.62 2.11
C GLN A 475 -10.90 -1.49 3.44
N PRO A 476 -11.10 -2.45 4.36
CA PRO A 476 -10.44 -2.44 5.66
C PRO A 476 -8.94 -2.15 5.55
N PRO A 477 -8.40 -1.27 6.43
CA PRO A 477 -9.04 -0.69 7.62
C PRO A 477 -10.00 0.49 7.37
N LYS A 478 -10.28 0.84 6.11
CA LYS A 478 -11.14 1.97 5.75
C LYS A 478 -12.62 1.53 5.68
N PRO A 479 -13.55 2.27 6.30
CA PRO A 479 -14.97 2.06 6.07
C PRO A 479 -15.35 2.47 4.63
N SER A 480 -16.55 2.12 4.18
CA SER A 480 -17.10 2.67 2.94
C SER A 480 -17.47 4.16 3.14
N MET A 481 -17.39 4.96 2.08
CA MET A 481 -17.85 6.35 2.15
C MET A 481 -19.35 6.43 2.46
N LEU A 482 -20.15 5.49 1.96
CA LEU A 482 -21.57 5.42 2.29
C LEU A 482 -21.82 5.33 3.80
N HIS A 483 -21.07 4.49 4.51
CA HIS A 483 -21.23 4.35 5.97
C HIS A 483 -20.78 5.59 6.75
N VAL A 484 -19.84 6.37 6.21
CA VAL A 484 -19.47 7.68 6.77
C VAL A 484 -20.63 8.67 6.60
N ILE A 485 -21.21 8.73 5.40
CA ILE A 485 -22.24 9.72 5.05
C ILE A 485 -23.59 9.41 5.70
N ASP A 486 -23.97 8.14 5.81
CA ASP A 486 -25.25 7.73 6.36
C ASP A 486 -25.23 7.53 7.89
N GLY A 487 -24.04 7.68 8.50
CA GLY A 487 -23.81 7.63 9.94
C GLY A 487 -23.74 6.22 10.53
N THR A 488 -23.71 5.16 9.72
CA THR A 488 -23.58 3.79 10.26
C THR A 488 -22.16 3.45 10.70
N TRP A 489 -21.15 4.10 10.13
CA TRP A 489 -19.80 4.06 10.69
C TRP A 489 -19.72 4.97 11.92
N GLN A 490 -19.46 4.35 13.07
CA GLN A 490 -19.27 5.03 14.34
C GLN A 490 -17.79 4.91 14.72
N PRO A 491 -17.00 6.00 14.65
CA PRO A 491 -15.58 5.95 14.99
C PRO A 491 -15.40 5.57 16.46
N ASN A 492 -14.43 4.68 16.72
CA ASN A 492 -14.07 4.31 18.09
C ASN A 492 -13.00 5.28 18.66
N GLU A 493 -12.56 5.02 19.89
CA GLU A 493 -11.53 5.85 20.55
C GLU A 493 -10.24 5.94 19.73
N ARG A 494 -9.87 4.86 19.02
CA ARG A 494 -8.69 4.84 18.16
C ARG A 494 -8.87 5.80 16.98
N ASP A 495 -9.99 5.70 16.26
CA ASP A 495 -10.32 6.57 15.15
C ASP A 495 -10.29 8.05 15.59
N ILE A 496 -10.94 8.36 16.71
CA ILE A 496 -10.99 9.72 17.28
C ILE A 496 -9.58 10.21 17.64
N SER A 497 -8.75 9.38 18.28
CA SER A 497 -7.36 9.72 18.61
C SER A 497 -6.47 9.93 17.36
N ASN A 498 -6.88 9.35 16.24
CA ASN A 498 -6.26 9.51 14.93
C ASN A 498 -6.84 10.71 14.14
N GLY A 499 -7.79 11.45 14.71
CA GLY A 499 -8.45 12.58 14.06
C GLY A 499 -9.50 12.19 13.02
N LEU A 500 -9.92 10.92 13.00
CA LEU A 500 -10.89 10.37 12.05
C LEU A 500 -12.31 10.53 12.63
N THR A 501 -12.96 11.64 12.31
CA THR A 501 -14.34 11.95 12.73
C THR A 501 -15.27 12.10 11.52
N PRO A 502 -16.59 11.82 11.64
CA PRO A 502 -17.49 11.85 10.49
C PRO A 502 -17.50 13.23 9.81
N GLY A 503 -17.39 13.24 8.48
CA GLY A 503 -17.35 14.45 7.67
C GLY A 503 -16.67 14.21 6.31
N PHE A 504 -16.77 15.20 5.42
CA PHE A 504 -16.15 15.15 4.09
C PHE A 504 -14.62 14.92 4.13
N GLY A 505 -13.92 15.41 5.16
CA GLY A 505 -12.48 15.18 5.31
C GLY A 505 -12.10 13.70 5.37
N VAL A 506 -12.91 12.89 6.05
CA VAL A 506 -12.66 11.44 6.16
C VAL A 506 -12.91 10.73 4.84
N THR A 507 -13.79 11.23 3.97
CA THR A 507 -13.95 10.65 2.62
C THR A 507 -12.72 10.94 1.74
N THR A 508 -12.07 12.10 1.92
CA THR A 508 -10.73 12.37 1.34
C THR A 508 -9.66 11.40 1.87
N GLN A 509 -9.70 11.09 3.17
CA GLN A 509 -8.79 10.10 3.76
C GLN A 509 -9.01 8.68 3.19
N ILE A 510 -10.27 8.29 2.96
CA ILE A 510 -10.61 6.99 2.36
C ILE A 510 -10.03 6.90 0.94
N ILE A 511 -10.23 7.94 0.11
CA ILE A 511 -9.85 7.90 -1.31
C ILE A 511 -8.34 7.94 -1.54
N ASN A 512 -7.64 8.87 -0.90
CA ASN A 512 -6.21 9.11 -1.19
C ASN A 512 -5.42 9.63 0.03
N GLY A 513 -5.79 9.16 1.21
CA GLY A 513 -5.23 9.62 2.48
C GLY A 513 -3.71 9.50 2.64
N GLY A 514 -3.10 8.50 1.99
CA GLY A 514 -1.65 8.30 2.03
C GLY A 514 -0.85 9.44 1.37
N VAL A 515 -1.50 10.24 0.51
CA VAL A 515 -0.87 11.32 -0.24
C VAL A 515 -1.42 12.69 0.18
N GLU A 516 -2.72 12.78 0.49
CA GLU A 516 -3.41 14.06 0.65
C GLU A 516 -3.57 14.51 2.11
N CYS A 517 -3.33 13.63 3.09
CA CYS A 517 -3.75 13.86 4.47
C CYS A 517 -2.63 13.59 5.49
N GLY A 518 -2.89 13.93 6.76
CA GLY A 518 -1.96 13.70 7.88
C GLY A 518 -0.84 14.74 8.01
N GLY A 519 -0.66 15.61 7.02
CA GLY A 519 0.23 16.76 7.11
C GLY A 519 -0.26 17.82 8.09
N SER A 520 0.61 18.78 8.43
CA SER A 520 0.27 19.92 9.29
C SER A 520 -0.58 20.99 8.60
N VAL A 521 -0.77 20.87 7.28
CA VAL A 521 -1.55 21.77 6.42
C VAL A 521 -2.43 20.96 5.48
N GLU A 522 -3.52 21.56 4.99
CA GLU A 522 -4.24 20.98 3.86
C GLU A 522 -3.39 21.14 2.60
N VAL A 523 -3.16 20.04 1.87
CA VAL A 523 -2.51 20.12 0.56
C VAL A 523 -3.49 20.64 -0.49
N ALA A 524 -2.96 21.09 -1.64
CA ALA A 524 -3.77 21.69 -2.70
C ALA A 524 -4.91 20.79 -3.17
N GLN A 525 -4.67 19.48 -3.29
CA GLN A 525 -5.68 18.50 -3.70
C GLN A 525 -6.84 18.41 -2.69
N SER A 526 -6.54 18.40 -1.38
CA SER A 526 -7.55 18.42 -0.33
C SER A 526 -8.34 19.75 -0.36
N ILE A 527 -7.66 20.89 -0.55
CA ILE A 527 -8.31 22.20 -0.68
C ILE A 527 -9.28 22.22 -1.88
N ASN A 528 -8.87 21.68 -3.01
CA ASN A 528 -9.72 21.58 -4.20
C ASN A 528 -10.97 20.73 -3.92
N ARG A 529 -10.81 19.56 -3.29
CA ARG A 529 -11.95 18.72 -2.90
C ARG A 529 -12.93 19.46 -2.00
N ILE A 530 -12.42 20.22 -1.02
CA ILE A 530 -13.25 21.03 -0.10
C ILE A 530 -14.04 22.09 -0.89
N ASP A 531 -13.39 22.82 -1.80
CA ASP A 531 -14.05 23.83 -2.63
C ASP A 531 -15.13 23.20 -3.53
N TYR A 532 -14.81 22.07 -4.16
CA TYR A 532 -15.77 21.36 -5.01
C TYR A 532 -16.96 20.85 -4.18
N TYR A 533 -16.72 20.30 -2.99
CA TYR A 533 -17.76 19.84 -2.10
C TYR A 533 -18.68 20.97 -1.64
N ASP A 534 -18.13 22.11 -1.22
CA ASP A 534 -18.92 23.27 -0.81
C ASP A 534 -19.82 23.77 -1.96
N ASN A 535 -19.32 23.81 -3.19
CA ASN A 535 -20.11 24.23 -4.35
C ASN A 535 -21.18 23.19 -4.74
N PHE A 536 -20.86 21.90 -4.76
CA PHE A 536 -21.85 20.84 -5.03
C PHE A 536 -22.90 20.74 -3.93
N ALA A 537 -22.50 20.93 -2.67
CA ALA A 537 -23.42 20.97 -1.53
C ALA A 537 -24.43 22.11 -1.71
N LYS A 538 -23.98 23.32 -2.05
CA LYS A 538 -24.86 24.45 -2.38
C LYS A 538 -25.78 24.15 -3.55
N GLN A 539 -25.26 23.60 -4.64
CA GLN A 539 -26.04 23.26 -5.83
C GLN A 539 -27.13 22.22 -5.54
N LEU A 540 -26.83 21.22 -4.70
CA LEU A 540 -27.73 20.11 -4.41
C LEU A 540 -28.60 20.33 -3.16
N GLY A 541 -28.47 21.48 -2.49
CA GLY A 541 -29.23 21.81 -1.28
C GLY A 541 -28.81 21.00 -0.05
N VAL A 542 -27.54 20.60 0.04
CA VAL A 542 -26.95 19.94 1.21
C VAL A 542 -26.60 21.01 2.25
N THR A 543 -27.10 20.84 3.47
CA THR A 543 -26.65 21.64 4.61
C THR A 543 -25.36 21.04 5.15
N ILE A 544 -24.28 21.85 5.16
CA ILE A 544 -23.02 21.50 5.82
C ILE A 544 -23.10 22.04 7.26
N PRO A 545 -23.12 21.18 8.29
CA PRO A 545 -23.04 21.60 9.68
C PRO A 545 -21.76 22.39 9.97
N ASN A 546 -21.83 23.39 10.85
CA ASN A 546 -20.68 24.23 11.20
C ASN A 546 -19.52 23.44 11.83
N ASP A 547 -19.82 22.29 12.42
CA ASP A 547 -18.88 21.37 13.06
C ASP A 547 -18.43 20.23 12.16
N GLU A 548 -18.90 20.17 10.91
CA GLU A 548 -18.43 19.16 9.95
C GLU A 548 -16.97 19.44 9.54
N VAL A 549 -16.12 18.44 9.73
CA VAL A 549 -14.71 18.50 9.32
C VAL A 549 -14.60 18.23 7.82
N LEU A 550 -14.32 19.28 7.04
CA LEU A 550 -14.22 19.19 5.58
C LEU A 550 -12.83 18.77 5.07
N GLY A 551 -11.76 19.17 5.76
CA GLY A 551 -10.39 18.83 5.37
C GLY A 551 -9.85 17.60 6.09
N CYS A 552 -8.66 17.15 5.70
CA CYS A 552 -8.03 15.96 6.27
C CYS A 552 -6.61 16.17 6.82
N LYS A 553 -6.17 17.43 6.99
CA LYS A 553 -4.93 17.73 7.69
C LYS A 553 -4.96 17.16 9.11
N GLY A 554 -3.82 16.64 9.56
CA GLY A 554 -3.69 16.03 10.88
C GLY A 554 -4.39 14.68 11.06
N MET A 555 -5.21 14.22 10.11
CA MET A 555 -5.80 12.87 10.16
C MET A 555 -4.71 11.82 9.95
N LYS A 556 -4.52 10.92 10.90
CA LYS A 556 -3.65 9.75 10.71
C LYS A 556 -4.33 8.72 9.82
N GLN A 557 -3.55 7.80 9.27
CA GLN A 557 -4.08 6.70 8.46
C GLN A 557 -5.04 5.83 9.27
N PHE A 558 -6.03 5.25 8.60
CA PHE A 558 -6.83 4.16 9.17
C PHE A 558 -5.90 2.99 9.53
N ASP A 559 -6.18 2.32 10.64
CA ASP A 559 -5.40 1.17 11.11
C ASP A 559 -6.31 0.05 11.61
N ALA A 560 -5.70 -1.11 11.92
CA ALA A 560 -6.41 -2.33 12.28
C ALA A 560 -7.19 -2.23 13.61
N GLU A 561 -6.96 -1.20 14.41
CA GLU A 561 -7.67 -0.94 15.66
C GLU A 561 -8.90 -0.04 15.45
N GLY A 562 -9.06 0.58 14.27
CA GLY A 562 -10.18 1.45 13.93
C GLY A 562 -11.50 0.70 13.67
N ALA A 563 -12.63 1.39 13.80
CA ALA A 563 -13.95 0.80 13.58
C ALA A 563 -14.21 0.44 12.10
N GLY A 564 -13.44 1.02 11.18
CA GLY A 564 -13.43 0.67 9.75
C GLY A 564 -12.71 -0.64 9.43
N ALA A 565 -11.98 -1.24 10.39
CA ALA A 565 -11.27 -2.51 10.23
C ALA A 565 -12.21 -3.72 10.34
N THR A 566 -13.31 -3.69 9.59
CA THR A 566 -14.27 -4.79 9.53
C THR A 566 -13.60 -6.05 8.99
N LYS A 567 -13.81 -7.19 9.67
CA LYS A 567 -13.20 -8.45 9.27
C LYS A 567 -14.02 -9.09 8.14
N ILE A 568 -13.58 -8.93 6.90
CA ILE A 568 -14.34 -9.30 5.69
C ILE A 568 -13.63 -10.33 4.80
N TYR A 569 -12.48 -10.84 5.24
CA TYR A 569 -11.73 -11.87 4.52
C TYR A 569 -11.63 -13.14 5.34
N TRP A 570 -11.52 -14.28 4.68
CA TRP A 570 -11.28 -15.56 5.34
C TRP A 570 -9.79 -15.89 5.37
N GLU A 571 -9.35 -16.41 6.51
CA GLU A 571 -8.00 -16.94 6.72
C GLU A 571 -8.08 -18.21 7.58
N GLN A 572 -7.07 -19.07 7.49
CA GLN A 572 -6.92 -20.22 8.39
C GLN A 572 -7.11 -19.84 9.86
N ASP A 573 -7.92 -20.62 10.57
CA ASP A 573 -7.97 -20.55 12.03
C ASP A 573 -6.90 -21.44 12.66
N PHE A 574 -5.81 -20.82 13.12
CA PHE A 574 -4.70 -21.48 13.83
C PHE A 574 -5.02 -21.94 15.26
N GLY A 575 -6.29 -21.97 15.66
CA GLY A 575 -6.72 -22.54 16.94
C GLY A 575 -6.40 -24.03 17.09
N TYR A 576 -6.73 -24.58 18.25
CA TYR A 576 -6.53 -25.99 18.57
C TYR A 576 -7.86 -26.66 18.94
N ASN A 577 -8.10 -27.86 18.41
CA ASN A 577 -9.24 -28.71 18.75
C ASN A 577 -8.76 -30.14 18.99
N ALA A 578 -8.74 -30.57 20.26
CA ALA A 578 -8.29 -31.89 20.68
C ALA A 578 -9.07 -33.07 20.05
N ASN A 579 -10.28 -32.83 19.53
CA ASN A 579 -11.12 -33.85 18.93
C ASN A 579 -10.85 -34.06 17.44
N ASN A 580 -10.03 -33.20 16.82
CA ASN A 580 -9.74 -33.25 15.40
C ASN A 580 -8.35 -33.86 15.13
N PRO A 581 -8.15 -34.48 13.94
CA PRO A 581 -6.84 -35.00 13.56
C PRO A 581 -5.74 -33.94 13.65
N GLY A 582 -4.62 -34.29 14.29
CA GLY A 582 -3.50 -33.38 14.51
C GLY A 582 -3.83 -32.13 15.33
N GLY A 583 -4.97 -32.08 16.02
CA GLY A 583 -5.37 -30.93 16.82
C GLY A 583 -5.82 -29.70 16.04
N LYS A 584 -5.94 -29.78 14.70
CA LYS A 584 -6.27 -28.65 13.83
C LYS A 584 -7.76 -28.28 13.93
N THR A 585 -8.11 -27.02 13.68
CA THR A 585 -9.52 -26.59 13.67
C THR A 585 -10.29 -27.08 12.44
N TYR A 586 -9.61 -27.29 11.30
CA TYR A 586 -10.23 -27.50 9.99
C TYR A 586 -11.24 -26.38 9.62
N ALA A 587 -10.95 -25.16 10.05
CA ALA A 587 -11.81 -24.01 9.87
C ALA A 587 -11.02 -22.78 9.40
N CYS A 588 -11.75 -21.84 8.79
CA CYS A 588 -11.28 -20.49 8.59
C CYS A 588 -11.99 -19.52 9.55
N LYS A 589 -11.45 -18.31 9.70
CA LYS A 589 -12.02 -17.23 10.50
C LYS A 589 -11.97 -15.91 9.72
N LEU A 590 -12.79 -14.97 10.15
CA LEU A 590 -12.77 -13.61 9.59
C LEU A 590 -11.52 -12.85 10.05
N VAL A 591 -10.86 -12.17 9.12
CA VAL A 591 -9.71 -11.27 9.34
C VAL A 591 -9.90 -9.93 8.63
N GLY A 592 -9.17 -8.91 9.10
CA GLY A 592 -9.26 -7.53 8.61
C GLY A 592 -8.23 -7.14 7.55
N TYR A 593 -7.41 -8.08 7.09
CA TYR A 593 -6.45 -7.88 6.00
C TYR A 593 -6.86 -8.72 4.78
N GLN A 594 -6.46 -8.28 3.60
CA GLN A 594 -6.86 -8.90 2.34
C GLN A 594 -6.28 -10.31 2.19
N THR A 595 -7.13 -11.25 1.78
CA THR A 595 -6.75 -12.61 1.40
C THR A 595 -7.44 -12.98 0.06
N PRO A 596 -7.14 -14.15 -0.54
CA PRO A 596 -7.87 -14.65 -1.71
C PRO A 596 -9.37 -14.86 -1.51
N TYR A 597 -9.85 -14.91 -0.26
CA TYR A 597 -11.17 -15.39 0.11
C TYR A 597 -11.98 -14.29 0.77
N SER A 598 -13.09 -13.89 0.16
CA SER A 598 -13.93 -12.81 0.68
C SER A 598 -15.18 -13.35 1.37
N ALA A 599 -15.55 -12.76 2.51
CA ALA A 599 -16.82 -13.01 3.18
C ALA A 599 -18.04 -12.49 2.39
N PHE A 600 -17.80 -11.75 1.31
CA PHE A 600 -18.84 -11.26 0.41
C PHE A 600 -19.15 -12.23 -0.73
N THR A 601 -18.31 -13.24 -0.97
CA THR A 601 -18.50 -14.23 -2.02
C THR A 601 -18.97 -15.54 -1.40
N PRO A 602 -20.23 -15.95 -1.62
CA PRO A 602 -20.73 -17.22 -1.08
C PRO A 602 -19.85 -18.40 -1.48
N GLY A 603 -19.51 -19.25 -0.52
CA GLY A 603 -18.68 -20.44 -0.72
C GLY A 603 -17.18 -20.18 -0.65
N ASP A 604 -16.72 -18.93 -0.52
CA ASP A 604 -15.29 -18.64 -0.32
C ASP A 604 -14.78 -19.15 1.02
N TYR A 605 -15.65 -19.30 2.04
CA TYR A 605 -15.28 -19.99 3.26
C TYR A 605 -14.84 -21.44 2.97
N THR A 606 -15.62 -22.17 2.18
CA THR A 606 -15.27 -23.53 1.74
C THR A 606 -13.96 -23.55 0.95
N LYS A 607 -13.73 -22.57 0.07
CA LYS A 607 -12.47 -22.46 -0.69
C LYS A 607 -11.28 -22.21 0.23
N CYS A 608 -11.42 -21.33 1.23
CA CYS A 608 -10.41 -21.09 2.25
C CYS A 608 -10.07 -22.39 3.00
N VAL A 609 -11.08 -23.10 3.50
CA VAL A 609 -10.88 -24.37 4.21
C VAL A 609 -10.14 -25.39 3.34
N LYS A 610 -10.55 -25.57 2.08
CA LYS A 610 -9.88 -26.50 1.15
C LYS A 610 -8.43 -26.12 0.87
N ALA A 611 -8.12 -24.83 0.78
CA ALA A 611 -6.77 -24.37 0.47
C ALA A 611 -5.79 -24.63 1.63
N HIS A 612 -6.23 -24.46 2.88
CA HIS A 612 -5.39 -24.67 4.05
C HIS A 612 -5.41 -26.12 4.58
N PHE A 613 -6.44 -26.89 4.24
CA PHE A 613 -6.62 -28.28 4.64
C PHE A 613 -6.90 -29.17 3.43
N PRO A 614 -5.90 -29.43 2.55
CA PRO A 614 -6.11 -30.17 1.30
C PRO A 614 -6.60 -31.61 1.51
N ASP A 615 -6.31 -32.20 2.68
CA ASP A 615 -6.72 -33.57 3.03
C ASP A 615 -8.13 -33.65 3.63
N ILE A 616 -8.88 -32.54 3.69
CA ILE A 616 -10.25 -32.54 4.20
C ILE A 616 -11.19 -33.34 3.28
N ILE A 617 -12.01 -34.22 3.88
CA ILE A 617 -13.06 -34.94 3.16
C ILE A 617 -14.37 -34.18 3.32
N ILE A 618 -14.99 -33.77 2.21
CA ILE A 618 -16.29 -33.10 2.22
C ILE A 618 -17.29 -34.03 1.53
N GLU A 619 -18.16 -34.61 2.34
CA GLU A 619 -19.27 -35.43 1.88
C GLU A 619 -20.36 -34.56 1.25
N LYS A 620 -21.00 -35.11 0.22
CA LYS A 620 -22.01 -34.44 -0.60
C LYS A 620 -23.33 -34.25 0.14
#